data_AF-A0A9E1HV94-F1
#
_entry.id   AF-A0A9E1HV94-F1
#
_cell.length_a   1.000
_cell.length_b   1.000
_cell.length_c   1.000
_cell.angle_alpha   90.00
_cell.angle_beta   90.00
_cell.angle_gamma   90.00
#
_symmetry.space_group_name_H-M   'P 1'
#
loop_
_entity.id
_entity.type
_entity.pdbx_description
1 polymer ?
#
loop_
_entity_poly.entity_id
_entity_poly.type
_entity_poly.pdbx_seq_one_letter_code
_entity_poly.pdbx_strand_id
1 'polypeptide(L)'
;MNDYMRALHQRFYREPDFRELEEDIESTRQEVRDCLDKLQRRRLMHLVDTQNLLREETSLASFTAGFKLAWGLSKELEADGLYSFDEEETKRVCHRIEQED
;
A
#
# COMPACT_ATOMS: atom_id res chain seq x y z
N MET A 1 -5.07 17.09 -4.33
CA MET A 1 -5.01 15.92 -3.42
C MET A 1 -4.73 14.63 -4.20
N ASN A 2 -5.52 14.33 -5.25
CA ASN A 2 -5.37 13.13 -6.07
C ASN A 2 -4.00 13.02 -6.76
N ASP A 3 -3.46 14.14 -7.26
CA ASP A 3 -2.16 14.16 -7.96
C ASP A 3 -0.97 13.87 -7.05
N TYR A 4 -1.04 14.32 -5.79
CA TYR A 4 0.00 14.06 -4.79
C TYR A 4 0.03 12.58 -4.37
N MET A 5 -1.15 11.98 -4.14
CA MET A 5 -1.24 10.55 -3.83
C MET A 5 -0.75 9.70 -4.99
N ARG A 6 -1.05 10.10 -6.24
CA ARG A 6 -0.54 9.45 -7.44
C ARG A 6 0.99 9.49 -7.52
N ALA A 7 1.60 10.64 -7.20
CA ALA A 7 3.05 10.78 -7.18
C ALA A 7 3.72 9.92 -6.10
N LEU A 8 3.12 9.83 -4.90
CA LEU A 8 3.59 8.94 -3.84
C LEU A 8 3.46 7.47 -4.26
N HIS A 9 2.33 7.09 -4.85
CA HIS A 9 2.13 5.75 -5.36
C HIS A 9 3.24 5.38 -6.37
N GLN A 10 3.48 6.20 -7.40
CA GLN A 10 4.53 5.95 -8.40
C GLN A 10 5.94 5.85 -7.81
N ARG A 11 6.22 6.54 -6.69
CA ARG A 11 7.54 6.52 -6.05
C ARG A 11 7.82 5.23 -5.28
N PHE A 12 6.81 4.68 -4.62
CA PHE A 12 6.96 3.52 -3.72
C PHE A 12 6.41 2.22 -4.31
N TYR A 13 5.48 2.30 -5.24
CA TYR A 13 4.93 1.16 -5.95
C TYR A 13 5.79 0.85 -7.15
N ARG A 14 6.36 -0.35 -7.16
CA ARG A 14 6.92 -0.95 -8.37
C ARG A 14 5.90 -1.92 -8.92
N GLU A 15 5.41 -1.63 -10.12
CA GLU A 15 4.43 -2.47 -10.79
C GLU A 15 5.00 -3.88 -10.99
N PRO A 16 4.35 -4.93 -10.44
CA PRO A 16 4.69 -6.30 -10.73
C PRO A 16 4.50 -6.62 -12.21
N ASP A 17 5.19 -7.65 -12.69
CA ASP A 17 4.93 -8.18 -14.02
C ASP A 17 3.61 -8.96 -14.00
N PHE A 18 2.61 -8.43 -14.71
CA PHE A 18 1.29 -9.04 -14.83
C PHE A 18 1.02 -9.64 -16.21
N ARG A 19 2.00 -9.72 -17.10
CA ARG A 19 1.77 -10.12 -18.50
C ARG A 19 1.04 -11.45 -18.64
N GLU A 20 1.46 -12.48 -17.90
CA GLU A 20 0.78 -13.79 -17.91
C GLU A 20 -0.68 -13.67 -17.43
N LEU A 21 -0.92 -12.90 -16.38
CA LEU A 21 -2.25 -12.69 -15.84
C LEU A 21 -3.14 -11.88 -16.79
N GLU A 22 -2.57 -10.88 -17.48
CA GLU A 22 -3.26 -10.09 -18.50
C GLU A 22 -3.66 -10.96 -19.71
N GLU A 23 -2.76 -11.84 -20.16
CA GLU A 23 -3.05 -12.83 -21.22
C GLU A 23 -4.17 -13.79 -20.80
N ASP A 24 -4.12 -14.33 -19.59
CA ASP A 24 -5.16 -15.22 -19.05
C ASP A 24 -6.52 -14.51 -18.94
N ILE A 25 -6.53 -13.25 -18.50
CA ILE A 25 -7.75 -12.44 -18.40
C ILE A 25 -8.34 -12.22 -19.80
N GLU A 26 -7.53 -11.85 -20.79
CA GLU A 26 -8.03 -11.59 -22.14
C GLU A 26 -8.50 -12.88 -22.83
N SER A 27 -7.78 -13.99 -22.66
CA SER A 27 -8.21 -15.31 -23.14
C SER A 27 -9.58 -15.68 -22.56
N THR A 28 -9.73 -15.58 -21.24
CA THR A 28 -11.00 -15.87 -20.56
C THR A 28 -12.12 -14.92 -21.02
N ARG A 29 -11.79 -13.63 -21.21
CA ARG A 29 -12.75 -12.63 -21.68
C ARG A 29 -13.26 -12.94 -23.08
N GLN A 30 -12.39 -13.42 -23.97
CA GLN A 30 -12.73 -13.84 -25.32
C GLN A 30 -13.70 -15.03 -25.29
N GLU A 31 -13.39 -16.08 -24.53
CA GLU A 31 -14.24 -17.27 -24.39
C GLU A 31 -15.64 -16.91 -23.86
N VAL A 32 -15.69 -16.08 -22.82
CA VAL A 32 -16.95 -15.63 -22.22
C VAL A 32 -17.73 -14.76 -23.21
N ARG A 33 -17.05 -13.93 -24.01
CA ARG A 33 -17.71 -13.13 -25.04
C ARG A 33 -18.38 -14.05 -26.06
N ASP A 34 -17.70 -15.06 -26.57
CA ASP A 34 -18.22 -15.91 -27.63
C ASP A 34 -19.39 -16.79 -27.17
N CYS A 35 -19.46 -17.11 -25.87
CA CYS A 35 -20.54 -17.92 -25.28
C CYS A 35 -21.81 -17.11 -24.91
N LEU A 36 -21.69 -15.82 -24.59
CA LEU A 36 -22.80 -15.03 -24.03
C LEU A 36 -23.57 -14.22 -25.08
N ASP A 37 -24.89 -14.10 -24.88
CA ASP A 37 -25.77 -13.21 -25.65
C ASP A 37 -25.62 -11.72 -25.26
N LYS A 38 -26.25 -10.82 -26.02
CA LYS A 38 -26.14 -9.36 -25.82
C LYS A 38 -26.65 -8.86 -24.46
N LEU A 39 -27.68 -9.50 -23.90
CA LEU A 39 -28.24 -9.12 -22.59
C LEU A 39 -27.34 -9.65 -21.46
N GLN A 40 -26.87 -10.88 -21.58
CA GLN A 40 -25.94 -11.50 -20.65
C GLN A 40 -24.62 -10.73 -20.58
N ARG A 41 -24.04 -10.35 -21.72
CA ARG A 41 -22.83 -9.51 -21.78
C ARG A 41 -23.02 -8.17 -21.05
N ARG A 42 -24.19 -7.53 -21.18
CA ARG A 42 -24.48 -6.27 -20.46
C ARG A 42 -24.54 -6.46 -18.95
N ARG A 43 -25.18 -7.54 -18.48
CA ARG A 43 -25.23 -7.87 -17.05
C ARG A 43 -23.84 -8.19 -16.50
N LEU A 44 -23.04 -8.94 -17.25
CA LEU A 44 -21.66 -9.24 -16.88
C LEU A 44 -20.82 -7.96 -16.78
N MET A 45 -20.89 -7.07 -17.78
CA MET A 45 -20.18 -5.78 -17.71
C MET A 45 -20.58 -4.99 -16.47
N HIS A 46 -21.87 -4.86 -16.18
CA HIS A 46 -22.33 -4.17 -14.98
C HIS A 46 -21.80 -4.81 -13.68
N LEU A 47 -21.75 -6.14 -13.59
CA LEU A 47 -21.19 -6.85 -12.45
C LEU A 47 -19.69 -6.56 -12.28
N VAL A 48 -18.91 -6.64 -13.37
CA VAL A 48 -17.47 -6.35 -13.37
C VAL A 48 -17.22 -4.90 -12.97
N ASP A 49 -17.96 -3.96 -13.53
CA ASP A 49 -17.84 -2.53 -13.20
C ASP A 49 -18.14 -2.28 -11.71
N THR A 50 -19.17 -2.92 -11.17
CA THR A 50 -19.53 -2.81 -9.74
C THR A 50 -18.45 -3.43 -8.84
N GLN A 51 -17.88 -4.57 -9.25
CA GLN A 51 -16.78 -5.20 -8.52
C GLN A 51 -15.50 -4.37 -8.55
N ASN A 52 -15.19 -3.75 -9.70
CA ASN A 52 -14.03 -2.88 -9.84
C ASN A 52 -14.16 -1.64 -8.96
N LEU A 53 -15.33 -0.98 -8.96
CA LEU A 53 -15.59 0.14 -8.07
C LEU A 53 -15.42 -0.25 -6.59
N LEU A 54 -15.95 -1.40 -6.18
CA LEU A 54 -15.78 -1.89 -4.81
C LEU A 54 -14.30 -2.13 -4.45
N ARG A 55 -13.51 -2.70 -5.37
CA ARG A 55 -12.07 -2.92 -5.18
C ARG A 55 -11.31 -1.60 -5.07
N GLU A 56 -11.64 -0.61 -5.90
CA GLU A 56 -11.04 0.72 -5.86
C GLU A 56 -11.31 1.43 -4.54
N GLU A 57 -12.57 1.46 -4.10
CA GLU A 57 -12.96 2.06 -2.81
C GLU A 57 -12.29 1.35 -1.62
N THR A 58 -12.24 0.02 -1.65
CA THR A 58 -11.56 -0.77 -0.61
C THR A 58 -10.06 -0.48 -0.59
N SER A 59 -9.41 -0.44 -1.75
CA SER A 59 -7.99 -0.12 -1.89
C SER A 59 -7.67 1.28 -1.35
N LEU A 60 -8.50 2.27 -1.69
CA LEU A 60 -8.36 3.64 -1.18
C LEU A 60 -8.54 3.72 0.34
N ALA A 61 -9.52 3.02 0.89
CA ALA A 61 -9.74 2.95 2.33
C ALA A 61 -8.56 2.30 3.05
N SER A 62 -8.06 1.16 2.56
CA SER A 62 -6.89 0.46 3.09
C SER A 62 -5.63 1.32 3.02
N PHE A 63 -5.38 1.99 1.89
CA PHE A 63 -4.26 2.92 1.74
C PHE A 63 -4.35 4.07 2.74
N THR A 64 -5.53 4.68 2.89
CA THR A 64 -5.74 5.79 3.83
C THR A 64 -5.50 5.36 5.28
N ALA A 65 -5.96 4.16 5.65
CA ALA A 65 -5.72 3.59 6.98
C ALA A 65 -4.22 3.33 7.21
N GLY A 66 -3.54 2.70 6.23
CA GLY A 66 -2.09 2.45 6.30
C GLY A 66 -1.28 3.74 6.38
N PHE A 67 -1.64 4.78 5.62
CA PHE A 67 -1.00 6.08 5.70
C PHE A 67 -1.17 6.74 7.07
N LYS A 68 -2.39 6.72 7.64
CA LYS A 68 -2.63 7.25 8.99
C LYS A 68 -1.82 6.51 10.05
N LEU A 69 -1.71 5.19 9.92
CA LEU A 69 -0.89 4.37 10.81
C LEU A 69 0.60 4.72 10.69
N ALA A 70 1.15 4.76 9.48
CA ALA A 70 2.55 5.12 9.25
C ALA A 70 2.88 6.53 9.75
N TRP A 71 1.95 7.48 9.56
CA TRP A 71 2.08 8.84 10.08
C TRP A 71 2.08 8.87 11.62
N GLY A 72 1.20 8.12 12.28
CA GLY A 72 1.18 7.97 13.73
C GLY A 72 2.49 7.42 14.28
N LEU A 73 2.98 6.32 13.69
CA LEU A 73 4.28 5.72 14.05
C LEU A 73 5.45 6.70 13.85
N SER A 74 5.46 7.45 12.74
CA SER A 74 6.49 8.48 12.50
C SER A 74 6.49 9.55 13.58
N LYS A 75 5.30 9.95 14.06
CA LYS A 75 5.16 10.95 15.12
C LYS A 75 5.58 10.44 16.48
N GLU A 76 5.25 9.18 16.81
CA GLU A 76 5.71 8.52 18.03
C GLU A 76 7.25 8.41 18.06
N LEU A 77 7.87 8.00 16.95
CA LEU A 77 9.33 7.93 16.83
C LEU A 77 10.02 9.29 16.92
N GLU A 78 9.38 10.36 16.44
CA GLU A 78 9.88 11.73 16.61
C GLU A 78 9.75 12.24 18.05
N ALA A 79 8.70 11.81 18.78
CA ALA A 79 8.35 12.31 20.11
C ALA A 79 9.11 11.62 21.25
N ASP A 80 9.39 10.31 21.13
CA ASP A 80 10.19 9.57 22.12
C ASP A 80 11.70 9.86 22.02
N GLY A 81 12.09 10.77 21.11
CA GLY A 81 13.48 11.01 20.74
C GLY A 81 13.99 9.86 19.86
N LEU A 82 14.62 10.20 18.74
CA LEU A 82 15.39 9.22 17.98
C LEU A 82 16.34 8.49 18.94
N TYR A 83 16.26 7.17 18.99
CA TYR A 83 17.25 6.35 19.70
C TYR A 83 18.65 6.77 19.25
N SER A 84 19.36 7.49 20.12
CA SER A 84 20.73 7.94 19.89
C SER A 84 21.65 6.92 20.54
N PHE A 85 22.21 6.04 19.72
CA PHE A 85 23.23 5.08 20.15
C PHE A 85 24.39 5.79 20.87
N ASP A 86 24.76 6.98 20.42
CA ASP A 86 25.79 7.82 21.04
C ASP A 86 25.38 8.33 22.44
N GLU A 87 24.11 8.66 22.68
CA GLU A 87 23.64 9.00 24.03
C GLU A 87 23.69 7.79 24.97
N GLU A 88 23.42 6.59 24.47
CA GLU A 88 23.46 5.38 25.29
C GLU A 88 24.90 4.96 25.62
N GLU A 89 25.82 5.04 24.65
CA GLU A 89 27.26 4.84 24.86
C GLU A 89 27.86 5.88 25.82
N THR A 90 27.53 7.16 25.65
CA THR A 90 28.01 8.22 26.57
C THR A 90 27.48 8.03 27.99
N LYS A 91 26.21 7.67 28.18
CA LYS A 91 25.65 7.31 29.50
C LYS A 91 26.36 6.09 30.12
N ARG A 92 26.69 5.06 29.33
CA ARG A 92 27.43 3.87 29.80
C ARG A 92 28.88 4.17 30.18
N VAL A 93 29.52 5.12 29.52
CA VAL A 93 30.87 5.57 29.88
C VAL A 93 30.85 6.41 31.15
N CYS A 94 29.92 7.37 31.27
CA CYS A 94 29.76 8.19 32.48
C CYS A 94 29.49 7.32 33.73
N HIS A 95 28.59 6.36 33.64
CA HIS A 95 28.32 5.45 34.77
C HIS A 95 29.50 4.55 35.15
N ARG A 96 30.41 4.24 34.21
CA ARG A 96 31.63 3.49 34.52
C ARG A 96 32.64 4.34 35.28
N ILE A 97 32.78 5.61 34.88
CA ILE A 97 33.65 6.58 35.54
C ILE A 97 33.14 6.86 36.97
N GLU A 98 31.83 7.01 37.16
CA GLU A 98 31.21 7.22 38.48
C GLU A 98 31.32 6.02 39.44
N GLN A 99 31.67 4.82 38.95
CA GLN A 99 31.89 3.62 39.76
C GLN A 99 33.37 3.35 40.05
N GLU A 100 34.28 4.07 39.38
CA GLU A 100 35.73 3.96 39.57
C GLU A 100 36.32 5.05 40.49
N ASP A 101 35.51 6.04 40.90
CA ASP A 101 35.79 7.04 41.96
C ASP A 101 35.16 6.64 43.32
#